data_AF-A0A165HLQ3-F1
#
_entry.id   AF-A0A165HLQ3-F1
#
_cell.length_a   1.000
_cell.length_b   1.000
_cell.length_c   1.000
_cell.angle_alpha   90.00
_cell.angle_beta   90.00
_cell.angle_gamma   90.00
#
_symmetry.space_group_name_H-M   'P 1'
#
loop_
_entity.id
_entity.type
_entity.pdbx_description
1 polymer ?
#
loop_
_entity_poly.entity_id
_entity_poly.type
_entity_poly.pdbx_seq_one_letter_code
_entity_poly.pdbx_strand_id
1 'polypeptide(L)'
;MATAFKAARAAEKKRKLASDDDDDETSTGPTPAKKPKLRNKQRVLLLSSRGVTSRMRHLMADLAVLMPHAKKDAKLDAKNQLRLLPELADLHSCNNTLYFEARRHSDLYMWAAKTPNGPSIKLHVQNAHTMDELKMRGNCLKGSRPVLSFGSEFDASEWGRLAKEVFTHVFGVPPGARRAKPFVDHILSFSILDGKIWFRNFQILEKDPTATEKDKGKGKGKGKEGTGDGMTLVEIGPRFVLTPIRIFEGAFSGATVFSNPEFVSPAAARSLARRTAGDKYTARKVAQAEREGREEDRRVEEDPLSMRKVFA
;
A
#
# COMPACT_ATOMS: atom_id res chain seq x y z
N MET A 1 -12.45 61.37 1.26
CA MET A 1 -13.06 61.03 2.58
C MET A 1 -13.30 59.53 2.78
N ALA A 2 -13.67 58.73 1.76
CA ALA A 2 -13.92 57.28 1.92
C ALA A 2 -12.66 56.40 2.12
N THR A 3 -11.47 56.89 1.76
CA THR A 3 -10.19 56.16 1.88
C THR A 3 -9.60 56.23 3.29
N ALA A 4 -9.77 57.35 4.00
CA ALA A 4 -9.30 57.52 5.37
C ALA A 4 -10.06 56.63 6.38
N PHE A 5 -11.37 56.45 6.18
CA PHE A 5 -12.19 55.58 7.03
C PHE A 5 -11.88 54.09 6.88
N LYS A 6 -11.45 53.64 5.69
CA LYS A 6 -11.02 52.25 5.47
C LYS A 6 -9.66 51.96 6.11
N ALA A 7 -8.74 52.93 6.08
CA ALA A 7 -7.43 52.80 6.72
C ALA A 7 -7.56 52.77 8.26
N ALA A 8 -8.44 53.59 8.84
CA ALA A 8 -8.71 53.60 10.27
C ALA A 8 -9.28 52.26 10.78
N ARG A 9 -10.23 51.66 10.05
CA ARG A 9 -10.79 50.33 10.41
C ARG A 9 -9.79 49.19 10.25
N ALA A 10 -8.86 49.28 9.30
CA ALA A 10 -7.81 48.27 9.14
C ALA A 10 -6.77 48.34 10.27
N ALA A 11 -6.44 49.54 10.74
CA ALA A 11 -5.54 49.76 11.87
C ALA A 11 -6.15 49.30 13.22
N GLU A 12 -7.44 49.58 13.43
CA GLU A 12 -8.17 49.13 14.63
C GLU A 12 -8.30 47.60 14.69
N LYS A 13 -8.52 46.95 13.52
CA LYS A 13 -8.58 45.49 13.41
C LYS A 13 -7.20 44.82 13.60
N LYS A 14 -6.11 45.51 13.27
CA LYS A 14 -4.73 45.04 13.52
C LYS A 14 -4.34 45.18 15.00
N ARG A 15 -4.80 46.23 15.70
CA ARG A 15 -4.60 46.40 17.14
C ARG A 15 -5.37 45.39 17.98
N LYS A 16 -6.59 45.01 17.58
CA LYS A 16 -7.39 43.98 18.29
C LYS A 16 -6.92 42.54 18.08
N LEU A 17 -6.03 42.27 17.13
CA LEU A 17 -5.48 40.92 16.90
C LEU A 17 -4.13 40.66 17.60
N ALA A 18 -3.57 41.67 18.27
CA ALA A 18 -2.22 41.64 18.86
C ALA A 18 -2.24 41.71 20.40
N SER A 19 -3.41 41.66 21.04
CA SER A 19 -3.57 41.82 22.49
C SER A 19 -4.31 40.64 23.14
N ASP A 20 -4.13 39.43 22.62
CA ASP A 20 -4.86 38.22 23.09
C ASP A 20 -3.88 37.09 23.44
N ASP A 21 -2.72 37.43 23.99
CA ASP A 21 -1.86 36.51 24.76
C ASP A 21 -1.54 37.18 26.11
N ASP A 22 -1.72 36.39 27.17
CA ASP A 22 -1.52 36.67 28.61
C ASP A 22 -2.61 37.51 29.31
N ASP A 23 -3.60 36.84 29.92
CA ASP A 23 -3.68 36.70 31.39
C ASP A 23 -4.93 35.92 31.83
N ASP A 24 -4.73 35.14 32.90
CA ASP A 24 -5.69 34.27 33.57
C ASP A 24 -6.69 35.05 34.47
N GLU A 25 -7.74 34.35 34.89
CA GLU A 25 -8.68 34.66 35.98
C GLU A 25 -9.99 35.44 35.71
N THR A 26 -11.08 34.69 35.94
CA THR A 26 -12.41 35.10 36.42
C THR A 26 -13.34 35.90 35.50
N SER A 27 -14.18 35.19 34.72
CA SER A 27 -15.53 35.69 34.42
C SER A 27 -16.55 34.57 34.24
N THR A 28 -17.59 34.59 35.07
CA THR A 28 -18.77 33.73 35.02
C THR A 28 -19.74 34.22 33.95
N GLY A 29 -19.75 33.54 32.79
CA GLY A 29 -20.74 33.73 31.72
C GLY A 29 -20.77 32.51 30.79
N PRO A 30 -21.91 32.17 30.16
CA PRO A 30 -22.03 30.96 29.36
C PRO A 30 -21.19 31.09 28.09
N THR A 31 -20.03 30.45 28.08
CA THR A 31 -19.08 30.47 26.96
C THR A 31 -19.67 29.69 25.77
N PRO A 32 -19.60 30.21 24.52
CA PRO A 32 -20.00 29.43 23.35
C PRO A 32 -19.10 28.19 23.26
N ALA A 33 -19.72 27.01 23.16
CA ALA A 33 -19.04 25.72 23.14
C ALA A 33 -17.86 25.75 22.15
N LYS A 34 -16.63 25.65 22.68
CA LYS A 34 -15.39 25.59 21.87
C LYS A 34 -15.56 24.45 20.87
N LYS A 35 -15.52 24.77 19.55
CA LYS A 35 -15.56 23.76 18.48
C LYS A 35 -14.54 22.67 18.82
N PRO A 36 -14.90 21.38 18.78
CA PRO A 36 -13.98 20.31 19.13
C PRO A 36 -12.74 20.43 18.24
N LYS A 37 -11.57 20.63 18.86
CA LYS A 37 -10.29 20.66 18.15
C LYS A 37 -10.20 19.36 17.36
N LEU A 38 -10.07 19.44 16.04
CA LEU A 38 -9.85 18.25 15.21
C LEU A 38 -8.55 17.59 15.66
N ARG A 39 -8.66 16.49 16.41
CA ARG A 39 -7.52 15.76 17.00
C ARG A 39 -6.67 15.06 15.94
N ASN A 40 -7.26 14.66 14.82
CA ASN A 40 -6.57 13.89 13.78
C ASN A 40 -6.19 14.79 12.58
N LYS A 41 -4.89 15.06 12.42
CA LYS A 41 -4.32 15.76 11.26
C LYS A 41 -3.28 14.86 10.61
N GLN A 42 -3.60 14.33 9.43
CA GLN A 42 -2.68 13.49 8.63
C GLN A 42 -2.46 14.13 7.27
N ARG A 43 -1.21 14.07 6.79
CA ARG A 43 -0.80 14.42 5.43
C ARG A 43 0.21 13.39 4.97
N VAL A 44 -0.04 12.82 3.80
CA VAL A 44 0.78 11.73 3.25
C VAL A 44 1.57 12.26 2.07
N LEU A 45 2.88 12.10 2.09
CA LEU A 45 3.71 12.35 0.90
C LEU A 45 3.72 11.08 0.05
N LEU A 46 3.30 11.18 -1.21
CA LEU A 46 3.28 10.08 -2.17
C LEU A 46 4.37 10.26 -3.21
N LEU A 47 5.37 9.38 -3.18
CA LEU A 47 6.57 9.44 -4.02
C LEU A 47 6.85 8.10 -4.67
N SER A 48 7.65 8.13 -5.74
CA SER A 48 8.12 6.91 -6.39
C SER A 48 9.56 7.04 -6.88
N SER A 49 10.25 5.92 -7.00
CA SER A 49 11.55 5.86 -7.66
C SER A 49 11.40 5.97 -9.18
N ARG A 50 12.51 6.28 -9.86
CA ARG A 50 12.59 6.03 -11.30
C ARG A 50 12.42 4.55 -11.64
N GLY A 51 11.87 4.27 -12.83
CA GLY A 51 11.66 2.93 -13.35
C GLY A 51 10.31 2.28 -13.02
N VAL A 52 9.35 3.02 -12.47
CA VAL A 52 7.94 2.57 -12.35
C VAL A 52 7.33 2.30 -13.73
N THR A 53 6.66 1.15 -13.87
CA THR A 53 5.95 0.76 -15.10
C THR A 53 4.63 1.51 -15.25
N SER A 54 3.94 1.33 -16.39
CA SER A 54 2.61 1.95 -16.60
C SER A 54 1.61 1.53 -15.51
N ARG A 55 1.53 0.23 -15.22
CA ARG A 55 0.64 -0.31 -14.19
C ARG A 55 0.95 0.26 -12.80
N MET A 56 2.23 0.37 -12.42
CA MET A 56 2.64 0.95 -11.13
C MET A 56 2.25 2.43 -11.04
N ARG A 57 2.35 3.19 -12.14
CA ARG A 57 1.92 4.60 -12.18
C ARG A 57 0.40 4.75 -12.02
N HIS A 58 -0.38 3.87 -12.64
CA HIS A 58 -1.84 3.84 -12.49
C HIS A 58 -2.22 3.49 -11.05
N LEU A 59 -1.61 2.47 -10.44
CA LEU A 59 -1.82 2.14 -9.02
C LEU A 59 -1.59 3.35 -8.10
N MET A 60 -0.47 4.07 -8.30
CA MET A 60 -0.20 5.28 -7.52
C MET A 60 -1.20 6.42 -7.81
N ALA A 61 -1.69 6.54 -9.04
CA ALA A 61 -2.72 7.52 -9.37
C ALA A 61 -4.04 7.17 -8.67
N ASP A 62 -4.43 5.91 -8.66
CA ASP A 62 -5.61 5.38 -7.97
C ASP A 62 -5.52 5.68 -6.46
N LEU A 63 -4.37 5.41 -5.84
CA LEU A 63 -4.12 5.74 -4.42
C LEU A 63 -4.19 7.25 -4.15
N ALA A 64 -3.68 8.09 -5.05
CA ALA A 64 -3.77 9.55 -4.92
C ALA A 64 -5.21 10.07 -5.08
N VAL A 65 -6.07 9.35 -5.81
CA VAL A 65 -7.49 9.67 -5.95
C VAL A 65 -8.26 9.30 -4.69
N LEU A 66 -7.94 8.16 -4.06
CA LEU A 66 -8.56 7.70 -2.82
C LEU A 66 -8.15 8.52 -1.60
N MET A 67 -6.91 9.00 -1.54
CA MET A 67 -6.39 9.76 -0.41
C MET A 67 -6.30 11.27 -0.74
N PRO A 68 -7.32 12.09 -0.46
CA PRO A 68 -7.30 13.53 -0.75
C PRO A 68 -6.25 14.30 0.05
N HIS A 69 -5.84 13.78 1.20
CA HIS A 69 -4.75 14.30 2.04
C HIS A 69 -3.35 13.86 1.57
N ALA A 70 -3.27 13.01 0.52
CA ALA A 70 -2.01 12.65 -0.09
C ALA A 70 -1.54 13.73 -1.07
N LYS A 71 -0.28 14.14 -0.93
CA LYS A 71 0.41 15.01 -1.87
C LYS A 71 1.33 14.17 -2.73
N LYS A 72 0.97 14.02 -4.01
CA LYS A 72 1.84 13.39 -5.01
C LYS A 72 2.94 14.35 -5.40
N ASP A 73 4.17 13.86 -5.40
CA ASP A 73 5.36 14.64 -5.75
C ASP A 73 6.17 13.95 -6.87
N ALA A 74 7.21 14.63 -7.38
CA ALA A 74 8.05 14.17 -8.47
C ALA A 74 8.80 12.87 -8.12
N LYS A 75 9.28 12.15 -9.15
CA LYS A 75 10.00 10.89 -8.93
C LYS A 75 11.36 11.17 -8.30
N LEU A 76 11.72 10.42 -7.26
CA LEU A 76 13.06 10.44 -6.68
C LEU A 76 14.05 9.76 -7.63
N ASP A 77 15.13 10.46 -7.97
CA ASP A 77 16.17 9.95 -8.86
C ASP A 77 17.08 8.93 -8.16
N ALA A 78 17.59 9.29 -6.99
CA ALA A 78 18.53 8.48 -6.23
C ALA A 78 17.82 7.39 -5.41
N LYS A 79 17.78 6.16 -5.94
CA LYS A 79 17.21 4.98 -5.24
C LYS A 79 17.92 4.65 -3.91
N ASN A 80 19.18 5.04 -3.79
CA ASN A 80 20.03 4.67 -2.64
C ASN A 80 20.03 5.72 -1.53
N GLN A 81 19.39 6.88 -1.73
CA GLN A 81 19.38 7.99 -0.78
C GLN A 81 18.00 8.13 -0.12
N LEU A 82 17.57 7.08 0.59
CA LEU A 82 16.28 7.10 1.30
C LEU A 82 16.24 8.12 2.45
N ARG A 83 17.41 8.61 2.91
CA ARG A 83 17.55 9.66 3.93
C ARG A 83 16.98 11.01 3.50
N LEU A 84 16.82 11.25 2.21
CA LEU A 84 16.20 12.48 1.68
C LEU A 84 14.67 12.48 1.84
N LEU A 85 14.04 11.32 2.06
CA LEU A 85 12.58 11.21 2.12
C LEU A 85 11.97 11.91 3.34
N PRO A 86 12.54 11.81 4.56
CA PRO A 86 12.10 12.65 5.69
C PRO A 86 12.20 14.15 5.40
N GLU A 87 13.31 14.62 4.81
CA GLU A 87 13.50 16.05 4.49
C GLU A 87 12.45 16.55 3.48
N LEU A 88 12.15 15.75 2.44
CA LEU A 88 11.09 16.05 1.48
C LEU A 88 9.70 16.04 2.14
N ALA A 89 9.48 15.14 3.09
CA ALA A 89 8.24 15.10 3.87
C ALA A 89 8.07 16.38 4.70
N ASP A 90 9.14 16.85 5.35
CA ASP A 90 9.15 18.08 6.13
C ASP A 90 8.93 19.33 5.27
N LEU A 91 9.59 19.41 4.10
CA LEU A 91 9.38 20.47 3.11
C LEU A 91 7.92 20.57 2.65
N HIS A 92 7.25 19.43 2.55
CA HIS A 92 5.83 19.35 2.21
C HIS A 92 4.89 19.32 3.42
N SER A 93 5.42 19.43 4.65
CA SER A 93 4.71 19.30 5.92
C SER A 93 3.80 18.06 5.98
N CYS A 94 4.36 16.92 5.60
CA CYS A 94 3.73 15.61 5.62
C CYS A 94 4.29 14.80 6.80
N ASN A 95 3.38 14.23 7.60
CA ASN A 95 3.74 13.43 8.78
C ASN A 95 3.78 11.92 8.47
N ASN A 96 3.33 11.53 7.29
CA ASN A 96 3.47 10.17 6.78
C ASN A 96 4.05 10.22 5.37
N THR A 97 4.80 9.21 4.99
CA THR A 97 5.37 9.08 3.65
C THR A 97 5.13 7.68 3.10
N LEU A 98 4.62 7.63 1.86
CA LEU A 98 4.41 6.43 1.08
C LEU A 98 5.33 6.48 -0.14
N TYR A 99 6.38 5.68 -0.13
CA TYR A 99 7.39 5.66 -1.19
C TYR A 99 7.37 4.32 -1.95
N PHE A 100 7.19 4.41 -3.27
CA PHE A 100 7.17 3.27 -4.18
C PHE A 100 8.53 3.07 -4.86
N GLU A 101 9.24 2.01 -4.49
CA GLU A 101 10.54 1.65 -5.04
C GLU A 101 10.38 0.56 -6.12
N ALA A 102 10.57 0.94 -7.38
CA ALA A 102 10.57 0.01 -8.51
C ALA A 102 11.98 -0.54 -8.78
N ARG A 103 12.12 -1.86 -8.81
CA ARG A 103 13.36 -2.56 -9.17
C ARG A 103 13.17 -3.34 -10.46
N ARG A 104 14.17 -3.27 -11.35
CA ARG A 104 14.20 -3.99 -12.64
C ARG A 104 12.90 -3.87 -13.46
N HIS A 105 12.20 -2.74 -13.35
CA HIS A 105 10.93 -2.47 -14.02
C HIS A 105 9.86 -3.58 -13.86
N SER A 106 9.93 -4.37 -12.80
CA SER A 106 9.08 -5.55 -12.60
C SER A 106 8.64 -5.67 -11.15
N ASP A 107 9.59 -5.60 -10.22
CA ASP A 107 9.31 -5.71 -8.79
C ASP A 107 8.97 -4.34 -8.21
N LEU A 108 7.89 -4.26 -7.43
CA LEU A 108 7.46 -3.06 -6.73
C LEU A 108 7.56 -3.28 -5.22
N TYR A 109 8.26 -2.37 -4.54
CA TYR A 109 8.31 -2.32 -3.09
C TYR A 109 7.63 -1.03 -2.63
N MET A 110 6.92 -1.10 -1.52
CA MET A 110 6.26 0.03 -0.90
C MET A 110 6.84 0.23 0.49
N TRP A 111 7.22 1.46 0.76
CA TRP A 111 7.63 1.90 2.08
C TRP A 111 6.54 2.78 2.66
N ALA A 112 6.01 2.40 3.82
CA ALA A 112 5.09 3.22 4.60
C ALA A 112 5.81 3.67 5.87
N ALA A 113 5.98 4.97 6.06
CA ALA A 113 6.73 5.52 7.17
C ALA A 113 5.99 6.68 7.85
N LYS A 114 6.17 6.78 9.17
CA LYS A 114 5.89 8.02 9.91
C LYS A 114 7.14 8.89 9.86
N THR A 115 7.00 10.12 9.39
CA THR A 115 8.12 11.08 9.29
C THR A 115 8.00 12.14 10.38
N PRO A 116 9.11 12.64 10.95
CA PRO A 116 10.51 12.30 10.64
C PRO A 116 11.08 11.12 11.46
N ASN A 117 10.46 10.76 12.57
CA ASN A 117 11.09 9.87 13.57
C ASN A 117 11.00 8.37 13.24
N GLY A 118 10.07 7.94 12.40
CA GLY A 118 9.74 6.53 12.20
C GLY A 118 8.50 6.09 12.99
N PRO A 119 8.08 4.82 12.87
CA PRO A 119 8.78 3.72 12.20
C PRO A 119 8.55 3.70 10.69
N SER A 120 9.29 2.82 10.00
CA SER A 120 9.10 2.55 8.58
C SER A 120 8.97 1.07 8.26
N ILE A 121 7.99 0.73 7.42
CA ILE A 121 7.64 -0.64 7.05
C ILE A 121 7.95 -0.80 5.56
N LYS A 122 8.84 -1.76 5.24
CA LYS A 122 9.12 -2.17 3.87
C LYS A 122 8.27 -3.37 3.49
N LEU A 123 7.47 -3.21 2.45
CA LEU A 123 6.52 -4.20 1.95
C LEU A 123 6.82 -4.50 0.47
N HIS A 124 6.68 -5.76 0.07
CA HIS A 124 6.69 -6.15 -1.34
C HIS A 124 5.26 -6.13 -1.88
N VAL A 125 5.03 -5.41 -2.97
CA VAL A 125 3.70 -5.32 -3.60
C VAL A 125 3.58 -6.38 -4.69
N GLN A 126 2.58 -7.25 -4.56
CA GLN A 126 2.27 -8.33 -5.50
C GLN A 126 0.82 -8.22 -5.99
N ASN A 127 0.52 -8.84 -7.13
CA ASN A 127 -0.84 -8.94 -7.68
C ASN A 127 -1.58 -7.60 -7.70
N ALA A 128 -0.90 -6.54 -8.16
CA ALA A 128 -1.50 -5.21 -8.25
C ALA A 128 -2.45 -5.14 -9.45
N HIS A 129 -3.71 -4.91 -9.14
CA HIS A 129 -4.81 -4.65 -10.05
C HIS A 129 -5.30 -3.22 -9.87
N THR A 130 -5.36 -2.46 -10.96
CA THR A 130 -5.75 -1.03 -10.95
C THR A 130 -7.26 -0.88 -11.05
N MET A 131 -7.78 0.32 -10.75
CA MET A 131 -9.21 0.62 -10.92
C MET A 131 -9.70 0.47 -12.36
N ASP A 132 -8.81 0.64 -13.35
CA ASP A 132 -9.10 0.55 -14.79
C ASP A 132 -9.29 -0.90 -15.31
N GLU A 133 -9.21 -1.92 -14.44
CA GLU A 133 -9.41 -3.30 -14.88
C GLU A 133 -10.88 -3.69 -15.00
N LEU A 134 -11.24 -4.41 -16.07
CA LEU A 134 -12.63 -4.77 -16.41
C LEU A 134 -13.45 -5.46 -15.30
N LYS A 135 -12.77 -6.15 -14.37
CA LYS A 135 -13.42 -6.86 -13.26
C LYS A 135 -13.84 -5.93 -12.11
N MET A 136 -13.30 -4.71 -12.07
CA MET A 136 -13.61 -3.70 -11.07
C MET A 136 -14.77 -2.84 -11.57
N ARG A 137 -16.00 -3.16 -11.12
CA ARG A 137 -17.23 -2.52 -11.62
C ARG A 137 -17.77 -1.41 -10.70
N GLY A 138 -17.25 -1.34 -9.47
CA GLY A 138 -17.66 -0.35 -8.50
C GLY A 138 -17.14 1.05 -8.85
N ASN A 139 -17.78 2.07 -8.29
CA ASN A 139 -17.32 3.45 -8.35
C ASN A 139 -17.38 4.06 -6.94
N CYS A 140 -16.58 5.07 -6.66
CA CYS A 140 -16.74 5.84 -5.42
C CYS A 140 -16.46 7.33 -5.61
N LEU A 141 -17.08 8.14 -4.78
CA LEU A 141 -16.84 9.57 -4.68
C LEU A 141 -15.37 9.84 -4.37
N LYS A 142 -14.69 10.48 -5.32
CA LYS A 142 -13.33 10.99 -5.12
C LYS A 142 -13.26 11.90 -3.89
N GLY A 143 -12.36 11.56 -2.97
CA GLY A 143 -12.17 12.28 -1.72
C GLY A 143 -13.21 11.98 -0.64
N SER A 144 -14.11 11.00 -0.83
CA SER A 144 -14.93 10.48 0.28
C SER A 144 -14.04 9.88 1.35
N ARG A 145 -14.55 9.82 2.59
CA ARG A 145 -13.81 9.28 3.73
C ARG A 145 -14.07 7.77 3.79
N PRO A 146 -13.06 6.91 3.56
CA PRO A 146 -13.25 5.48 3.62
C PRO A 146 -13.51 5.02 5.05
N VAL A 147 -14.30 3.96 5.18
CA VAL A 147 -14.25 3.09 6.36
C VAL A 147 -13.04 2.18 6.20
N LEU A 148 -12.18 2.15 7.22
CA LEU A 148 -11.08 1.19 7.26
C LEU A 148 -11.54 -0.06 8.01
N SER A 149 -11.51 -1.19 7.33
CA SER A 149 -11.82 -2.50 7.91
C SER A 149 -10.52 -3.29 8.04
N PHE A 150 -10.15 -3.62 9.27
CA PHE A 150 -9.00 -4.48 9.57
C PHE A 150 -9.52 -5.81 10.11
N GLY A 151 -9.05 -6.91 9.54
CA GLY A 151 -9.31 -8.24 10.09
C GLY A 151 -8.67 -8.41 11.48
N SER A 152 -9.24 -9.29 12.30
CA SER A 152 -8.77 -9.56 13.67
C SER A 152 -7.35 -10.14 13.70
N GLU A 153 -6.86 -10.66 12.58
CA GLU A 153 -5.51 -11.22 12.45
C GLU A 153 -4.43 -10.14 12.66
N PHE A 154 -4.74 -8.86 12.44
CA PHE A 154 -3.81 -7.76 12.74
C PHE A 154 -3.53 -7.62 14.23
N ASP A 155 -4.49 -8.00 15.08
CA ASP A 155 -4.33 -7.89 16.53
C ASP A 155 -3.61 -9.10 17.13
N ALA A 156 -3.39 -10.17 16.34
CA ALA A 156 -2.70 -11.38 16.77
C ALA A 156 -1.16 -11.23 16.80
N SER A 157 -0.58 -10.44 15.90
CA SER A 157 0.88 -10.22 15.82
C SER A 157 1.26 -8.78 16.17
N GLU A 158 2.42 -8.60 16.82
CA GLU A 158 2.91 -7.27 17.21
C GLU A 158 3.21 -6.38 15.99
N TRP A 159 3.86 -6.97 14.97
CA TRP A 159 4.10 -6.29 13.70
C TRP A 159 2.78 -5.96 12.97
N GLY A 160 1.75 -6.80 13.13
CA GLY A 160 0.41 -6.57 12.61
C GLY A 160 -0.23 -5.34 13.27
N ARG A 161 -0.23 -5.27 14.60
CA ARG A 161 -0.74 -4.11 15.34
C ARG A 161 -0.05 -2.82 14.92
N LEU A 162 1.27 -2.86 14.74
CA LEU A 162 2.02 -1.71 14.25
C LEU A 162 1.63 -1.33 12.82
N ALA A 163 1.51 -2.31 11.92
CA ALA A 163 1.08 -2.07 10.54
C ALA A 163 -0.34 -1.50 10.47
N LYS A 164 -1.27 -1.99 11.30
CA LYS A 164 -2.63 -1.47 11.45
C LYS A 164 -2.63 0.01 11.84
N GLU A 165 -1.80 0.41 12.80
CA GLU A 165 -1.70 1.80 13.23
C GLU A 165 -1.09 2.70 12.15
N VAL A 166 -0.02 2.26 11.49
CA VAL A 166 0.59 3.00 10.38
C VAL A 166 -0.38 3.14 9.21
N PHE A 167 -1.09 2.07 8.84
CA PHE A 167 -2.06 2.10 7.75
C PHE A 167 -3.30 2.92 8.09
N THR A 168 -3.74 2.93 9.35
CA THR A 168 -4.82 3.81 9.81
C THR A 168 -4.46 5.28 9.59
N HIS A 169 -3.21 5.67 9.87
CA HIS A 169 -2.74 7.03 9.64
C HIS A 169 -2.50 7.38 8.17
N VAL A 170 -2.07 6.40 7.36
CA VAL A 170 -1.80 6.62 5.92
C VAL A 170 -3.10 6.67 5.13
N PHE A 171 -3.92 5.62 5.22
CA PHE A 171 -5.13 5.46 4.40
C PHE A 171 -6.37 6.13 5.01
N GLY A 172 -6.35 6.42 6.32
CA GLY A 172 -7.44 7.13 6.99
C GLY A 172 -7.47 8.60 6.61
N VAL A 173 -8.58 9.03 6.00
CA VAL A 173 -8.77 10.44 5.61
C VAL A 173 -9.20 11.25 6.85
N PRO A 174 -8.37 12.20 7.32
CA PRO A 174 -8.69 12.96 8.52
C PRO A 174 -9.89 13.88 8.27
N PRO A 175 -10.73 14.12 9.29
CA PRO A 175 -11.81 15.09 9.18
C PRO A 175 -11.24 16.47 8.84
N GLY A 176 -11.92 17.22 7.97
CA GLY A 176 -11.45 18.53 7.53
C GLY A 176 -10.25 18.53 6.57
N ALA A 177 -9.82 17.38 6.05
CA ALA A 177 -8.84 17.33 4.95
C ALA A 177 -9.32 18.16 3.75
N ARG A 178 -8.39 18.89 3.14
CA ARG A 178 -8.67 19.64 1.91
C ARG A 178 -9.14 18.67 0.84
N ARG A 179 -10.26 18.96 0.17
CA ARG A 179 -10.91 18.11 -0.84
C ARG A 179 -11.59 16.85 -0.29
N ALA A 180 -11.65 16.65 1.02
CA ALA A 180 -12.44 15.57 1.60
C ALA A 180 -13.94 15.90 1.48
N LYS A 181 -14.73 14.90 1.11
CA LYS A 181 -16.19 14.95 1.09
C LYS A 181 -16.73 14.33 2.39
N PRO A 182 -17.88 14.80 2.90
CA PRO A 182 -18.41 14.34 4.19
C PRO A 182 -18.98 12.91 4.13
N PHE A 183 -19.39 12.45 2.94
CA PHE A 183 -20.03 11.16 2.74
C PHE A 183 -19.05 9.98 2.84
N VAL A 184 -19.58 8.86 3.31
CA VAL A 184 -18.92 7.56 3.34
C VAL A 184 -19.52 6.74 2.21
N ASP A 185 -18.67 6.30 1.28
CA ASP A 185 -19.13 5.66 0.03
C ASP A 185 -18.35 4.37 -0.27
N HIS A 186 -17.21 4.16 0.42
CA HIS A 186 -16.36 3.00 0.18
C HIS A 186 -15.65 2.53 1.45
N ILE A 187 -15.19 1.29 1.39
CA ILE A 187 -14.48 0.56 2.45
C ILE A 187 -13.13 0.12 1.92
N LEU A 188 -12.07 0.46 2.66
CA LEU A 188 -10.75 -0.13 2.46
C LEU A 188 -10.60 -1.30 3.43
N SER A 189 -10.53 -2.50 2.87
CA SER A 189 -10.39 -3.74 3.63
C SER A 189 -8.95 -4.22 3.62
N PHE A 190 -8.43 -4.51 4.81
CA PHE A 190 -7.13 -5.10 5.06
C PHE A 190 -7.34 -6.43 5.79
N SER A 191 -6.87 -7.53 5.20
CA SER A 191 -6.91 -8.86 5.82
C SER A 191 -5.54 -9.54 5.73
N ILE A 192 -5.10 -10.22 6.78
CA ILE A 192 -3.86 -11.01 6.74
C ILE A 192 -4.21 -12.46 6.41
N LEU A 193 -3.58 -13.00 5.36
CA LEU A 193 -3.69 -14.42 4.98
C LEU A 193 -2.32 -14.88 4.50
N ASP A 194 -1.83 -16.02 5.01
CA ASP A 194 -0.52 -16.61 4.71
C ASP A 194 0.64 -15.61 4.89
N GLY A 195 0.61 -14.83 5.98
CA GLY A 195 1.63 -13.81 6.26
C GLY A 195 1.61 -12.61 5.30
N LYS A 196 0.60 -12.50 4.44
CA LYS A 196 0.44 -11.41 3.46
C LYS A 196 -0.79 -10.58 3.76
N ILE A 197 -0.67 -9.28 3.59
CA ILE A 197 -1.77 -8.34 3.76
C ILE A 197 -2.46 -8.15 2.41
N TRP A 198 -3.75 -8.47 2.34
CA TRP A 198 -4.58 -8.21 1.17
C TRP A 198 -5.27 -6.87 1.32
N PHE A 199 -5.08 -6.00 0.33
CA PHE A 199 -5.77 -4.73 0.21
C PHE A 199 -6.89 -4.85 -0.82
N ARG A 200 -8.11 -4.45 -0.44
CA ARG A 200 -9.26 -4.37 -1.34
C ARG A 200 -10.06 -3.11 -1.06
N ASN A 201 -10.67 -2.56 -2.12
CA ASN A 201 -11.53 -1.40 -2.05
C ASN A 201 -12.94 -1.77 -2.55
N PHE A 202 -13.95 -1.54 -1.72
CA PHE A 202 -15.34 -1.87 -2.00
C PHE A 202 -16.22 -0.62 -1.92
N GLN A 203 -17.11 -0.46 -2.90
CA GLN A 203 -18.20 0.49 -2.87
C GLN A 203 -19.28 -0.02 -1.92
N ILE A 204 -19.86 0.90 -1.17
CA ILE A 204 -21.08 0.69 -0.39
C ILE A 204 -22.28 0.98 -1.29
N LEU A 205 -23.11 -0.03 -1.53
CA LEU A 205 -24.41 0.15 -2.18
C LEU A 205 -25.50 -0.04 -1.13
N GLU A 206 -26.18 1.05 -0.80
CA GLU A 206 -27.41 1.00 -0.03
C GLU A 206 -28.57 0.81 -1.00
N LYS A 207 -29.37 -0.25 -0.82
CA LYS A 207 -30.66 -0.34 -1.50
C LYS A 207 -31.64 0.60 -0.79
N ASP A 208 -32.19 1.55 -1.54
CA ASP A 208 -33.18 2.49 -1.01
C ASP A 208 -34.33 1.73 -0.31
N PRO A 209 -34.66 2.06 0.95
CA PRO A 209 -35.82 1.45 1.63
C PRO A 209 -37.16 1.85 0.99
N THR A 210 -37.16 2.84 0.09
CA THR A 210 -38.31 3.33 -0.68
C THR A 210 -38.43 2.73 -2.08
N ALA A 211 -37.47 1.92 -2.52
CA ALA A 211 -37.55 1.16 -3.77
C ALA A 211 -38.49 -0.06 -3.60
N THR A 212 -39.78 0.26 -3.59
CA THR A 212 -40.92 -0.59 -3.99
C THR A 212 -41.19 -1.89 -3.20
N GLU A 213 -42.27 -1.80 -2.43
CA GLU A 213 -43.27 -2.87 -2.15
C GLU A 213 -43.74 -3.69 -3.38
N LYS A 214 -43.27 -3.40 -4.60
CA LYS A 214 -43.71 -4.07 -5.83
C LYS A 214 -42.82 -5.24 -6.28
N ASP A 215 -41.70 -5.52 -5.60
CA ASP A 215 -40.82 -6.65 -5.94
C ASP A 215 -40.61 -7.65 -4.77
N LYS A 216 -41.50 -7.62 -3.77
CA LYS A 216 -41.57 -8.67 -2.72
C LYS A 216 -42.33 -9.92 -3.17
N GLY A 217 -42.29 -10.23 -4.48
CA GLY A 217 -42.80 -11.47 -5.04
C GLY A 217 -41.68 -12.50 -5.18
N LYS A 218 -41.61 -13.44 -4.22
CA LYS A 218 -40.76 -14.66 -4.19
C LYS A 218 -39.33 -14.49 -3.68
N GLY A 219 -39.19 -14.57 -2.36
CA GLY A 219 -37.92 -14.85 -1.69
C GLY A 219 -38.07 -14.95 -0.18
N LYS A 220 -38.68 -16.03 0.31
CA LYS A 220 -38.71 -16.35 1.76
C LYS A 220 -37.28 -16.65 2.23
N GLY A 221 -36.66 -15.72 2.93
CA GLY A 221 -35.48 -15.96 3.77
C GLY A 221 -35.67 -15.25 5.10
N LYS A 222 -35.79 -16.02 6.19
CA LYS A 222 -35.86 -15.48 7.57
C LYS A 222 -34.50 -14.84 7.90
N GLY A 223 -34.39 -13.52 7.76
CA GLY A 223 -33.32 -12.72 8.34
C GLY A 223 -33.64 -12.37 9.79
N LYS A 224 -32.70 -12.63 10.70
CA LYS A 224 -32.76 -12.38 12.13
C LYS A 224 -32.55 -10.88 12.37
N GLU A 225 -33.42 -10.25 13.16
CA GLU A 225 -33.35 -8.82 13.50
C GLU A 225 -31.96 -8.43 14.01
N GLY A 226 -31.31 -7.47 13.34
CA GLY A 226 -30.00 -6.91 13.74
C GLY A 226 -29.01 -6.62 12.60
N THR A 227 -29.27 -7.03 11.36
CA THR A 227 -28.37 -6.82 10.22
C THR A 227 -29.06 -5.99 9.15
N GLY A 228 -28.45 -4.90 8.68
CA GLY A 228 -29.04 -4.03 7.67
C GLY A 228 -29.24 -4.77 6.34
N ASP A 229 -30.46 -5.25 6.09
CA ASP A 229 -30.87 -6.12 4.97
C ASP A 229 -30.80 -5.47 3.56
N GLY A 230 -30.14 -4.32 3.41
CA GLY A 230 -30.06 -3.55 2.16
C GLY A 230 -28.65 -3.23 1.66
N MET A 231 -27.59 -3.51 2.42
CA MET A 231 -26.23 -3.06 2.07
C MET A 231 -25.45 -4.14 1.31
N THR A 232 -25.06 -3.85 0.07
CA THR A 232 -24.20 -4.73 -0.75
C THR A 232 -22.87 -4.05 -1.04
N LEU A 233 -21.82 -4.87 -1.24
CA LEU A 233 -20.47 -4.38 -1.53
C LEU A 233 -20.05 -4.77 -2.95
N VAL A 234 -19.51 -3.81 -3.71
CA VAL A 234 -19.00 -4.04 -5.07
C VAL A 234 -17.54 -3.61 -5.16
N GLU A 235 -16.68 -4.43 -5.75
CA GLU A 235 -15.25 -4.14 -5.85
C GLU A 235 -14.95 -3.00 -6.85
N ILE A 236 -14.22 -1.97 -6.40
CA ILE A 236 -13.79 -0.79 -7.20
C ILE A 236 -12.32 -0.89 -7.62
N GLY A 237 -11.49 -1.49 -6.77
CA GLY A 237 -10.03 -1.42 -6.89
C GLY A 237 -9.43 -0.11 -6.33
N PRO A 238 -8.10 0.01 -6.24
CA PRO A 238 -7.13 -1.01 -6.63
C PRO A 238 -7.14 -2.19 -5.66
N ARG A 239 -6.66 -3.34 -6.14
CA ARG A 239 -6.46 -4.54 -5.33
C ARG A 239 -4.99 -4.94 -5.42
N PHE A 240 -4.36 -5.20 -4.29
CA PHE A 240 -2.98 -5.64 -4.26
C PHE A 240 -2.70 -6.41 -2.98
N VAL A 241 -1.59 -7.15 -3.00
CA VAL A 241 -1.11 -7.94 -1.87
C VAL A 241 0.22 -7.33 -1.41
N LEU A 242 0.36 -7.14 -0.11
CA LEU A 242 1.56 -6.63 0.52
C LEU A 242 2.18 -7.72 1.37
N THR A 243 3.41 -8.10 1.05
CA THR A 243 4.18 -9.05 1.87
C THR A 243 5.17 -8.24 2.72
N PRO A 244 5.08 -8.28 4.07
CA PRO A 244 6.02 -7.57 4.92
C PRO A 244 7.42 -8.15 4.75
N ILE A 245 8.42 -7.28 4.59
CA ILE A 245 9.83 -7.67 4.45
C ILE A 245 10.56 -7.36 5.76
N ARG A 246 10.60 -6.07 6.11
CA ARG A 246 11.30 -5.56 7.30
C ARG A 246 10.60 -4.33 7.85
N ILE A 247 10.70 -4.14 9.16
CA ILE A 247 10.29 -2.91 9.85
C ILE A 247 11.53 -2.31 10.50
N PHE A 248 11.68 -1.01 10.35
CA PHE A 248 12.75 -0.23 10.93
C PHE A 248 12.20 0.71 11.99
N GLU A 249 13.00 0.93 13.02
CA GLU A 249 12.70 1.86 14.12
C GLU A 249 12.53 3.30 13.62
N GLY A 250 13.41 3.75 12.72
CA GLY A 250 13.42 5.10 12.17
C GLY A 250 12.65 5.25 10.86
N ALA A 251 12.48 6.49 10.41
CA ALA A 251 11.98 6.77 9.06
C ALA A 251 13.07 6.44 8.03
N PHE A 252 12.88 5.35 7.27
CA PHE A 252 13.80 4.88 6.23
C PHE A 252 15.24 4.60 6.71
N SER A 253 15.42 4.43 8.02
CA SER A 253 16.71 4.28 8.69
C SER A 253 16.52 3.62 10.07
N GLY A 254 17.61 3.33 10.77
CA GLY A 254 17.58 2.74 12.11
C GLY A 254 17.67 1.21 12.12
N ALA A 255 17.59 0.64 13.33
CA ALA A 255 17.67 -0.80 13.54
C ALA A 255 16.44 -1.52 12.96
N THR A 256 16.63 -2.77 12.54
CA THR A 256 15.53 -3.62 12.08
C THR A 256 14.84 -4.23 13.30
N VAL A 257 13.60 -3.81 13.54
CA VAL A 257 12.77 -4.29 14.66
C VAL A 257 12.05 -5.59 14.29
N PHE A 258 11.72 -5.77 13.02
CA PHE A 258 11.11 -6.99 12.50
C PHE A 258 11.68 -7.36 11.14
N SER A 259 11.93 -8.64 10.91
CA SER A 259 12.34 -9.19 9.62
C SER A 259 11.55 -10.46 9.35
N ASN A 260 10.85 -10.50 8.23
CA ASN A 260 10.04 -11.66 7.85
C ASN A 260 10.96 -12.81 7.34
N PRO A 261 11.05 -13.96 8.04
CA PRO A 261 11.88 -15.08 7.60
C PRO A 261 11.32 -15.79 6.35
N GLU A 262 10.00 -15.73 6.13
CA GLU A 262 9.34 -16.38 4.99
C GLU A 262 9.49 -15.59 3.69
N PHE A 263 9.97 -14.34 3.76
CA PHE A 263 10.09 -13.49 2.60
C PHE A 263 11.29 -13.90 1.72
N VAL A 264 10.99 -14.47 0.56
CA VAL A 264 11.96 -14.69 -0.51
C VAL A 264 11.86 -13.56 -1.53
N SER A 265 12.98 -12.86 -1.78
CA SER A 265 13.00 -11.81 -2.78
C SER A 265 12.77 -12.37 -4.20
N PRO A 266 12.05 -11.66 -5.09
CA PRO A 266 11.89 -12.08 -6.49
C PRO A 266 13.22 -12.29 -7.21
N ALA A 267 14.26 -11.52 -6.85
CA ALA A 267 15.59 -11.69 -7.40
C ALA A 267 16.22 -13.03 -6.99
N ALA A 268 16.08 -13.42 -5.72
CA ALA A 268 16.52 -14.72 -5.23
C ALA A 268 15.75 -15.87 -5.88
N ALA A 269 14.42 -15.75 -6.00
CA ALA A 269 13.58 -16.74 -6.67
C ALA A 269 13.98 -16.93 -8.15
N ARG A 270 14.23 -15.84 -8.88
CA ARG A 270 14.73 -15.90 -10.28
C ARG A 270 16.13 -16.50 -10.37
N SER A 271 17.00 -16.20 -9.41
CA SER A 271 18.36 -16.79 -9.34
C SER A 271 18.29 -18.30 -9.13
N LEU A 272 17.45 -18.75 -8.19
CA LEU A 272 17.23 -20.17 -7.92
C LEU A 272 16.65 -20.89 -9.15
N ALA A 273 15.66 -20.29 -9.82
CA ALA A 273 15.10 -20.85 -11.05
C ALA A 273 16.16 -20.99 -12.17
N ARG A 274 17.04 -20.00 -12.33
CA ARG A 274 18.15 -20.08 -13.30
C ARG A 274 19.17 -21.15 -12.91
N ARG A 275 19.51 -21.25 -11.63
CA ARG A 275 20.45 -22.27 -11.11
C ARG A 275 19.90 -23.68 -11.34
N THR A 276 18.65 -23.94 -10.94
CA THR A 276 18.01 -25.24 -11.15
C THR A 276 17.90 -25.64 -12.62
N ALA A 277 17.70 -24.68 -13.53
CA ALA A 277 17.74 -24.93 -14.97
C ALA A 277 19.16 -25.25 -15.47
N GLY A 278 20.18 -24.58 -14.91
CA GLY A 278 21.60 -24.89 -15.14
C GLY A 278 21.99 -26.28 -14.63
N ASP A 279 21.56 -26.66 -13.43
CA ASP A 279 21.84 -27.97 -12.83
C ASP A 279 21.27 -29.11 -13.69
N LYS A 280 20.08 -28.92 -14.30
CA LYS A 280 19.51 -29.86 -15.29
C LYS A 280 20.36 -29.99 -16.56
N TYR A 281 21.05 -28.93 -16.97
CA TYR A 281 21.98 -29.00 -18.10
C TYR A 281 23.26 -29.74 -17.72
N THR A 282 23.82 -29.44 -16.55
CA THR A 282 25.00 -30.14 -16.00
C THR A 282 24.72 -31.63 -15.84
N ALA A 283 23.59 -32.01 -15.24
CA ALA A 283 23.19 -33.41 -15.08
C ALA A 283 23.06 -34.15 -16.42
N ARG A 284 22.53 -33.49 -17.46
CA ARG A 284 22.48 -34.07 -18.82
C ARG A 284 23.87 -34.28 -19.41
N LYS A 285 24.81 -33.36 -19.17
CA LYS A 285 26.18 -33.49 -19.66
C LYS A 285 26.96 -34.58 -18.92
N VAL A 286 26.77 -34.71 -17.62
CA VAL A 286 27.32 -35.82 -16.84
C VAL A 286 26.75 -37.16 -17.34
N ALA A 287 25.43 -37.27 -17.50
CA ALA A 287 24.80 -38.49 -18.01
C ALA A 287 25.25 -38.86 -19.44
N GLN A 288 25.51 -37.85 -20.29
CA GLN A 288 26.07 -38.07 -21.62
C GLN A 288 27.50 -38.62 -21.54
N ALA A 289 28.37 -38.02 -20.71
CA ALA A 289 29.74 -38.46 -20.52
C ALA A 289 29.81 -39.87 -19.90
N GLU A 290 28.96 -40.17 -18.92
CA GLU A 290 28.84 -41.52 -18.34
C GLU A 290 28.38 -42.55 -19.37
N ARG A 291 27.50 -42.16 -20.30
CA ARG A 291 27.06 -43.04 -21.38
C ARG A 291 28.19 -43.30 -22.38
N GLU A 292 28.91 -42.28 -22.79
CA GLU A 292 30.08 -42.39 -23.67
C GLU A 292 31.15 -43.29 -23.03
N GLY A 293 31.44 -43.09 -21.74
CA GLY A 293 32.36 -43.98 -20.99
C GLY A 293 31.87 -45.42 -20.90
N ARG A 294 30.56 -45.66 -20.67
CA ARG A 294 30.00 -47.03 -20.70
C ARG A 294 30.04 -47.67 -22.08
N GLU A 295 29.89 -46.89 -23.15
CA GLU A 295 30.01 -47.38 -24.53
C GLU A 295 31.48 -47.74 -24.83
N GLU A 296 32.43 -46.97 -24.31
CA GLU A 296 33.87 -47.25 -24.39
C GLU A 296 34.26 -48.50 -23.59
N ASP A 297 33.82 -48.63 -22.34
CA ASP A 297 34.07 -49.80 -21.49
C ASP A 297 33.45 -51.09 -22.05
N ARG A 298 32.34 -50.98 -22.80
CA ARG A 298 31.69 -52.11 -23.47
C ARG A 298 32.34 -52.48 -24.80
N ARG A 299 33.33 -51.72 -25.26
CA ARG A 299 34.03 -52.01 -26.51
C ARG A 299 34.85 -53.28 -26.33
N VAL A 300 34.29 -54.39 -26.79
CA VAL A 300 34.98 -55.69 -26.82
C VAL A 300 36.16 -55.59 -27.80
N GLU A 301 37.35 -55.99 -27.37
CA GLU A 301 38.49 -56.11 -28.27
C GLU A 301 38.19 -57.13 -29.38
N GLU A 302 38.55 -56.78 -30.62
CA GLU A 302 38.33 -57.70 -31.75
C GLU A 302 39.14 -58.98 -31.56
N ASP A 303 38.43 -60.11 -31.67
CA ASP A 303 39.00 -61.46 -31.59
C ASP A 303 40.21 -61.59 -32.54
N PRO A 304 41.38 -62.03 -32.02
CA PRO A 304 42.57 -62.25 -32.83
C PRO A 304 42.37 -63.21 -34.01
N LEU A 305 41.39 -64.11 -33.96
CA LEU A 305 41.05 -65.04 -35.05
C LEU A 305 39.92 -64.52 -35.98
N SER A 306 39.46 -63.29 -35.80
CA SER A 306 38.42 -62.73 -36.68
C SER A 306 38.95 -62.55 -38.11
N MET A 307 38.10 -62.82 -39.11
CA MET A 307 38.49 -62.71 -40.53
C MET A 307 39.05 -61.33 -40.91
N ARG A 308 38.62 -60.26 -40.22
CA ARG A 308 39.14 -58.90 -40.43
C ARG A 308 40.58 -58.70 -39.95
N LYS A 309 41.04 -59.44 -38.93
CA LYS A 309 42.44 -59.40 -38.45
C LYS A 309 43.33 -60.41 -39.16
N VAL A 310 42.78 -61.56 -39.53
CA VAL A 310 43.54 -62.68 -40.13
C VAL A 310 43.77 -62.49 -41.63
N PHE A 311 42.87 -61.79 -42.34
CA PHE A 311 42.94 -61.57 -43.78
C PHE A 311 43.10 -60.09 -44.19
N ALA A 312 43.53 -59.24 -43.26
CA ALA A 312 43.97 -57.87 -43.54
C ALA A 312 45.47 -57.82 -43.88
#